data_AF-A0A4V6DGS4-F1
#
_entry.id   AF-A0A4V6DGS4-F1
#
_cell.length_a   1.000
_cell.length_b   1.000
_cell.length_c   1.000
_cell.angle_alpha   90.00
_cell.angle_beta   90.00
_cell.angle_gamma   90.00
#
_symmetry.space_group_name_H-M   'P 1'
#
loop_
_entity.id
_entity.type
_entity.pdbx_description
1 polymer ?
#
loop_
_entity_poly.entity_id
_entity_poly.type
_entity_poly.pdbx_seq_one_letter_code
_entity_poly.pdbx_strand_id
1 'polypeptide(L)'
;MAEPPESPVGHVMQRSEQTKRRSIKSCVDVRFFDPRVINYGRYKKTSPYLVARCLTPDADVCSWMPLFACFANTDGAITYARK
;
A
#
# COMPACT_ATOMS: atom_id res chain seq x y z
N MET A 1 1.81 34.04 -23.63
CA MET A 1 1.19 34.12 -22.29
C MET A 1 -0.17 33.46 -22.45
N ALA A 2 -0.29 32.15 -22.16
CA ALA A 2 -0.71 31.54 -20.87
C ALA A 2 -2.18 31.92 -20.55
N GLU A 3 -3.13 31.01 -20.27
CA GLU A 3 -3.08 29.70 -19.59
C GLU A 3 -4.13 28.70 -20.12
N PRO A 4 -3.89 27.37 -20.10
CA PRO A 4 -4.91 26.34 -20.27
C PRO A 4 -5.65 26.02 -18.95
N PRO A 5 -6.87 25.46 -19.00
CA PRO A 5 -7.74 25.33 -17.83
C PRO A 5 -7.21 24.36 -16.77
N GLU A 6 -7.13 24.84 -15.52
CA GLU A 6 -6.80 24.03 -14.34
C GLU A 6 -8.04 23.31 -13.78
N SER A 7 -8.15 22.01 -14.02
CA SER A 7 -8.60 20.99 -13.05
C SER A 7 -8.72 19.63 -13.75
N PRO A 8 -8.36 18.50 -13.11
CA PRO A 8 -9.02 18.12 -11.86
C PRO A 8 -8.08 17.54 -10.80
N VAL A 9 -8.38 17.91 -9.55
CA VAL A 9 -8.39 16.98 -8.39
C VAL A 9 -7.19 16.04 -8.34
N GLY A 10 -6.01 16.60 -8.09
CA GLY A 10 -4.86 15.83 -7.63
C GLY A 10 -5.18 15.31 -6.23
N HIS A 11 -5.70 14.09 -6.15
CA HIS A 11 -5.99 13.36 -4.93
C HIS A 11 -4.88 13.57 -3.90
N VAL A 12 -5.12 14.48 -2.95
CA VAL A 12 -4.56 14.39 -1.61
C VAL A 12 -5.03 13.01 -1.14
N MET A 13 -4.15 12.02 -1.28
CA MET A 13 -4.33 10.71 -0.67
C MET A 13 -4.55 10.98 0.81
N GLN A 14 -5.83 10.99 1.18
CA GLN A 14 -6.31 11.22 2.51
C GLN A 14 -5.52 10.28 3.40
N ARG A 15 -4.69 10.91 4.25
CA ARG A 15 -4.35 10.49 5.60
C ARG A 15 -5.05 9.17 5.90
N SER A 16 -4.36 8.06 5.61
CA SER A 16 -4.90 6.72 5.80
C SER A 16 -5.52 6.71 7.17
N GLU A 17 -6.85 6.63 7.19
CA GLU A 17 -7.62 6.51 8.41
C GLU A 17 -6.87 5.50 9.25
N GLN A 18 -6.41 5.99 10.40
CA GLN A 18 -5.86 5.19 11.48
C GLN A 18 -6.80 4.00 11.62
N THR A 19 -6.41 2.89 10.99
CA THR A 19 -7.35 1.82 10.69
C THR A 19 -7.72 1.27 12.04
N LYS A 20 -8.93 1.58 12.49
CA LYS A 20 -9.55 1.00 13.67
C LYS A 20 -9.20 -0.47 13.61
N ARG A 21 -8.42 -0.97 14.58
CA ARG A 21 -7.89 -2.35 14.57
C ARG A 21 -9.08 -3.30 14.47
N ARG A 22 -9.51 -3.63 13.26
CA ARG A 22 -10.55 -4.63 13.03
C ARG A 22 -9.90 -5.96 13.37
N SER A 23 -10.59 -6.78 14.13
CA SER A 23 -10.11 -8.13 14.42
C SER A 23 -10.13 -8.93 13.12
N ILE A 24 -8.96 -9.09 12.50
CA ILE A 24 -8.80 -9.94 11.33
C ILE A 24 -8.88 -11.38 11.82
N LYS A 25 -9.85 -12.15 11.31
CA LYS A 25 -9.96 -13.59 11.62
C LYS A 25 -9.01 -14.40 10.76
N SER A 26 -9.03 -14.13 9.45
CA SER A 26 -8.20 -14.82 8.45
C SER A 26 -8.03 -13.94 7.22
N CYS A 27 -6.95 -14.14 6.46
CA CYS A 27 -6.78 -13.56 5.13
C CYS A 27 -6.48 -14.64 4.11
N VAL A 28 -7.01 -14.48 2.90
CA VAL A 28 -6.86 -15.38 1.76
C VAL A 28 -6.45 -14.59 0.51
N ASP A 29 -6.11 -15.29 -0.56
CA ASP A 29 -5.74 -14.70 -1.86
C ASP A 29 -4.60 -13.68 -1.77
N VAL A 30 -3.58 -13.99 -0.97
CA VAL A 30 -2.42 -13.11 -0.78
C VAL A 30 -1.65 -12.97 -2.10
N ARG A 31 -1.49 -11.74 -2.57
CA ARG A 31 -0.78 -11.40 -3.79
C ARG A 31 0.26 -10.32 -3.53
N PHE A 32 1.40 -10.46 -4.19
CA PHE A 32 2.41 -9.43 -4.26
C PHE A 32 2.12 -8.51 -5.45
N PHE A 33 2.14 -7.21 -5.22
CA PHE A 33 1.91 -6.20 -6.23
C PHE A 33 3.06 -5.19 -6.24
N ASP A 34 3.75 -5.11 -7.38
CA ASP A 34 4.79 -4.11 -7.60
C ASP A 34 4.31 -3.03 -8.58
N PRO A 35 4.02 -1.80 -8.12
CA PRO A 35 3.55 -0.72 -8.97
C PRO A 35 4.57 -0.29 -10.04
N ARG A 36 5.85 -0.65 -9.87
CA ARG A 36 6.92 -0.34 -10.84
C ARG A 36 6.75 -1.10 -12.14
N VAL A 37 6.06 -2.25 -12.11
CA VAL A 37 5.80 -3.11 -13.28
C VAL A 37 4.75 -2.47 -14.20
N ILE A 38 3.75 -1.80 -13.63
CA ILE A 38 2.65 -1.20 -14.42
C ILE A 38 3.05 0.16 -14.98
N ASN A 39 3.84 0.93 -14.21
CA ASN A 39 4.15 2.32 -14.55
C ASN A 39 5.62 2.52 -14.94
N TYR A 40 6.22 1.57 -15.68
CA TYR A 40 7.53 1.66 -16.36
C TYR A 40 8.52 2.67 -15.75
N GLY A 41 8.83 2.50 -14.46
CA GLY A 41 9.84 3.33 -13.78
C GLY A 41 9.46 4.78 -13.43
N ARG A 42 8.21 5.22 -13.63
CA ARG A 42 7.73 6.54 -13.17
C ARG A 42 7.71 6.65 -11.63
N TYR A 43 7.60 5.50 -10.95
CA TYR A 43 7.53 5.37 -9.50
C TYR A 43 8.77 4.66 -8.92
N LYS A 44 9.97 5.20 -9.20
CA LYS A 44 11.24 4.58 -8.76
C LYS A 44 11.38 4.37 -7.25
N LYS A 45 10.63 5.13 -6.44
CA LYS A 45 10.70 5.11 -4.97
C LYS A 45 9.49 4.46 -4.28
N THR A 46 8.57 3.83 -5.03
CA THR A 46 7.37 3.25 -4.42
C THR A 46 7.64 1.85 -3.89
N SER A 47 7.23 1.58 -2.65
CA SER A 47 7.32 0.26 -2.04
C SER A 47 6.36 -0.70 -2.75
N PRO A 48 6.77 -1.96 -3.01
CA PRO A 48 5.80 -2.98 -3.37
C PRO A 48 4.83 -3.24 -2.21
N TYR A 49 3.65 -3.75 -2.54
CA TYR A 49 2.56 -4.00 -1.62
C TYR A 49 2.23 -5.49 -1.53
N LEU A 50 1.83 -5.94 -0.35
CA LEU A 50 1.04 -7.15 -0.20
C LEU A 50 -0.43 -6.75 -0.23
N VAL A 51 -1.22 -7.47 -1.01
CA VAL A 51 -2.67 -7.33 -1.09
C VAL A 51 -3.28 -8.66 -0.69
N ALA A 52 -4.30 -8.63 0.17
CA ALA A 52 -5.00 -9.82 0.61
C ALA A 52 -6.48 -9.51 0.83
N ARG A 53 -7.33 -10.53 0.68
CA ARG A 53 -8.74 -10.45 1.06
C ARG A 53 -8.86 -10.99 2.49
N CYS A 54 -9.24 -10.13 3.43
CA CYS A 54 -9.28 -10.44 4.85
C CYS A 54 -10.71 -10.47 5.36
N LEU A 55 -11.05 -11.56 6.06
CA LEU A 55 -12.33 -11.73 6.74
C LEU A 55 -12.29 -11.00 8.07
N THR A 56 -13.15 -10.00 8.21
CA THR A 56 -13.44 -9.32 9.48
C THR A 56 -14.79 -9.81 10.03
N PRO A 57 -15.18 -9.46 11.27
CA PRO A 57 -16.47 -9.87 11.80
C PRO A 57 -17.65 -9.35 10.99
N ASP A 58 -17.46 -8.23 10.29
CA ASP A 58 -18.52 -7.52 9.59
C ASP A 58 -18.58 -7.87 8.09
N ALA A 59 -17.42 -8.07 7.46
CA ALA A 59 -17.32 -8.33 6.02
C ALA A 59 -15.94 -8.85 5.58
N ASP A 60 -15.89 -9.41 4.36
CA ASP A 60 -14.64 -9.58 3.61
C ASP A 60 -14.17 -8.23 3.07
N VAL A 61 -12.94 -7.85 3.38
CA VAL A 61 -12.32 -6.59 2.97
C VAL A 61 -10.99 -6.83 2.31
N CYS A 62 -10.79 -6.20 1.15
CA CYS A 62 -9.47 -6.12 0.50
C CYS A 62 -8.58 -5.19 1.33
N SER A 63 -7.52 -5.75 1.88
CA SER A 63 -6.51 -5.04 2.68
C SER A 63 -5.18 -5.03 1.95
N TRP A 64 -4.38 -3.99 2.17
CA TRP A 64 -3.06 -3.87 1.56
C TRP A 64 -2.05 -3.32 2.56
N MET A 65 -0.78 -3.69 2.39
CA MET A 65 0.32 -3.24 3.24
C MET A 65 1.58 -2.99 2.41
N PRO A 66 2.17 -1.78 2.43
CA PRO A 66 3.47 -1.53 1.81
C PRO A 66 4.57 -2.26 2.58
N LEU A 67 5.47 -2.97 1.90
CA LEU A 67 6.48 -3.79 2.56
C LEU A 67 7.41 -2.96 3.45
N PHE A 68 7.78 -1.75 3.04
CA PHE A 68 8.62 -0.86 3.85
C PHE A 68 7.97 -0.39 5.16
N ALA A 69 6.67 -0.59 5.36
CA ALA A 69 6.04 -0.28 6.65
C ALA A 69 6.40 -1.29 7.74
N CYS A 70 6.81 -2.52 7.38
CA CYS A 70 7.12 -3.57 8.34
C CYS A 70 8.47 -4.24 8.10
N PHE A 71 9.09 -4.06 6.94
CA PHE A 71 10.34 -4.69 6.58
C PHE A 71 11.39 -3.66 6.17
N ALA A 72 12.62 -3.91 6.58
CA ALA A 72 13.80 -3.14 6.19
C ALA A 72 14.84 -4.10 5.59
N ASN A 73 15.76 -3.54 4.80
CA ASN A 73 16.99 -4.23 4.43
C ASN A 73 18.08 -3.79 5.39
N THR A 74 18.56 -4.70 6.23
CA THR A 74 19.66 -4.47 7.17
C THR A 74 20.80 -5.39 6.76
N ASP A 75 21.93 -4.79 6.33
CA ASP A 75 23.14 -5.51 5.92
C ASP A 75 22.92 -6.61 4.87
N GLY A 76 22.03 -6.34 3.89
CA GLY A 76 21.73 -7.27 2.80
C GLY A 76 20.65 -8.30 3.14
N ALA A 77 20.12 -8.32 4.38
CA ALA A 77 19.06 -9.21 4.83
C ALA A 77 17.73 -8.46 5.00
N ILE A 78 16.62 -9.10 4.61
CA ILE A 78 15.27 -8.58 4.89
C ILE A 78 14.94 -8.88 6.36
N THR A 79 14.77 -7.84 7.16
CA THR A 79 14.43 -7.92 8.58
C THR A 79 13.12 -7.21 8.85
N TYR A 80 12.46 -7.54 9.97
CA TYR A 80 11.36 -6.69 10.45
C TYR A 80 11.92 -5.33 10.88
N ALA A 81 11.31 -4.26 10.35
CA ALA A 81 11.56 -2.91 10.80
C ALA A 81 11.10 -2.81 12.25
N ARG A 82 12.05 -2.83 13.20
CA ARG A 82 11.76 -2.53 14.60
C ARG A 82 11.27 -1.08 14.65
N LYS A 83 10.11 -0.85 15.26
CA LYS A 83 9.62 0.49 15.58
C LYS A 83 10.50 1.15 16.62
#